data_AF-V5Z9S6-F1
#
_entry.id   AF-V5Z9S6-F1
#
_cell.length_a   1.000
_cell.length_b   1.000
_cell.length_c   1.000
_cell.angle_alpha   90.00
_cell.angle_beta   90.00
_cell.angle_gamma   90.00
#
_symmetry.space_group_name_H-M   'P 1'
#
loop_
_entity.id
_entity.type
_entity.pdbx_description
1 polymer ?
#
loop_
_entity_poly.entity_id
_entity_poly.type
_entity_poly.pdbx_seq_one_letter_code
_entity_poly.pdbx_strand_id
1 'polypeptide(L)'
;MSSFDKHLQSIHDINLSYLLLCQQLIATDKFAAGFRLGLSEETIENLKGLSLLQLMKLAATNQLICRLRVDDTAIVNLTKNSRIEALQQFHTGILLSTDLINALNKQKSHDPRSHK
;
A
#
# COMPACT_ATOMS: atom_id res chain seq x y z
N MET A 1 4.99 1.55 -31.63
CA MET A 1 4.88 1.10 -30.23
C MET A 1 4.15 -0.23 -30.20
N SER A 2 4.77 -1.30 -29.70
CA SER A 2 4.09 -2.58 -29.52
C SER A 2 3.08 -2.49 -28.38
N SER A 3 2.09 -3.39 -28.31
CA SER A 3 1.15 -3.46 -27.18
C SER A 3 1.86 -3.74 -25.84
N PHE A 4 3.01 -4.41 -25.89
CA PHE A 4 3.82 -4.73 -24.72
C PHE A 4 4.45 -3.46 -24.12
N ASP A 5 4.96 -2.56 -24.97
CA ASP A 5 5.53 -1.28 -24.54
C ASP A 5 4.46 -0.40 -23.84
N LYS A 6 3.20 -0.48 -24.29
CA LYS A 6 2.09 0.24 -23.66
C LYS A 6 1.83 -0.25 -22.23
N HIS A 7 1.86 -1.57 -22.00
CA HIS A 7 1.65 -2.13 -20.67
C HIS A 7 2.79 -1.77 -19.71
N LEU A 8 4.04 -1.80 -20.18
CA LEU A 8 5.19 -1.38 -19.36
C LEU A 8 5.10 0.11 -18.99
N GLN A 9 4.67 0.96 -19.92
CA GLN A 9 4.42 2.37 -19.62
C GLN A 9 3.32 2.54 -18.57
N SER A 10 2.21 1.80 -18.69
CA SER A 10 1.14 1.84 -17.67
C SER A 10 1.62 1.37 -16.30
N ILE A 11 2.48 0.35 -16.24
CA ILE A 11 3.09 -0.10 -14.97
C ILE A 11 3.95 1.01 -14.36
N HIS A 12 4.81 1.65 -15.17
CA HIS A 12 5.61 2.78 -14.74
C HIS A 12 4.74 3.91 -14.17
N ASP A 13 3.69 4.29 -14.90
CA ASP A 13 2.81 5.40 -14.52
C ASP A 13 2.05 5.12 -13.22
N ILE A 14 1.57 3.87 -13.03
CA ILE A 14 0.93 3.44 -11.77
C ILE A 14 1.94 3.45 -10.62
N ASN A 15 3.14 2.90 -10.83
CA ASN A 15 4.17 2.87 -9.79
C ASN A 15 4.55 4.30 -9.35
N LEU A 16 4.78 5.21 -10.31
CA LEU A 16 5.14 6.58 -10.00
C LEU A 16 3.99 7.32 -9.29
N SER A 17 2.76 7.16 -9.79
CA SER A 17 1.57 7.76 -9.17
C SER A 17 1.37 7.29 -7.73
N TYR A 18 1.56 5.99 -7.47
CA TYR A 18 1.50 5.43 -6.13
C TYR A 18 2.58 6.01 -5.20
N LEU A 19 3.83 6.08 -5.66
CA LEU A 19 4.94 6.63 -4.87
C LEU A 19 4.75 8.10 -4.52
N LEU A 20 4.28 8.91 -5.47
CA LEU A 20 3.98 10.33 -5.25
C LEU A 20 2.84 10.50 -4.23
N LEU A 21 1.78 9.70 -4.35
CA LEU A 21 0.68 9.70 -3.38
C LEU A 21 1.18 9.30 -1.98
N CYS A 22 2.08 8.32 -1.88
CA CYS A 22 2.70 7.94 -0.60
C CYS A 22 3.39 9.15 0.04
N GLN A 23 4.25 9.86 -0.69
CA GLN A 23 4.95 11.03 -0.16
C GLN A 23 3.99 12.16 0.24
N GLN A 24 2.93 12.41 -0.53
CA GLN A 24 1.91 13.41 -0.19
C GLN A 24 1.20 13.07 1.12
N LEU A 25 0.77 11.82 1.29
CA LEU A 25 0.12 11.37 2.53
C LEU A 25 1.08 11.45 3.73
N ILE A 26 2.33 11.01 3.55
CA ILE A 26 3.36 11.05 4.61
C ILE A 26 3.66 12.48 5.04
N ALA A 27 3.74 13.42 4.08
CA ALA A 27 3.97 14.84 4.36
C ALA A 27 2.78 15.48 5.09
N THR A 28 1.56 15.00 4.85
CA THR A 28 0.34 15.51 5.49
C THR A 28 0.21 15.00 6.92
N ASP A 29 0.31 13.68 7.12
CA ASP A 29 0.27 13.04 8.43
C ASP A 29 0.96 11.67 8.34
N LYS A 30 2.19 11.60 8.89
CA LYS A 30 3.00 10.37 8.90
C LYS A 30 2.27 9.19 9.56
N PHE A 31 1.59 9.42 10.68
CA PHE A 31 0.94 8.35 11.44
C PHE A 31 -0.27 7.81 10.68
N ALA A 32 -1.13 8.70 10.19
CA ALA A 32 -2.28 8.30 9.38
C ALA A 32 -1.83 7.66 8.05
N ALA A 33 -0.73 8.12 7.45
CA ALA A 33 -0.17 7.56 6.23
C ALA A 33 0.22 6.09 6.40
N GLY A 34 0.91 5.72 7.49
CA GLY A 34 1.27 4.32 7.75
C GLY A 34 0.07 3.37 7.71
N PHE A 35 -1.04 3.79 8.32
CA PHE A 35 -2.28 3.01 8.33
C PHE A 35 -2.98 2.97 6.96
N ARG A 36 -3.13 4.15 6.32
CA ARG A 36 -3.76 4.29 5.00
C ARG A 36 -3.01 3.50 3.93
N LEU A 37 -1.68 3.57 3.96
CA LEU A 37 -0.81 2.88 3.01
C LEU A 37 -0.61 1.40 3.38
N GLY A 38 -0.74 1.04 4.65
CA GLY A 38 -0.49 -0.32 5.13
C GLY A 38 0.98 -0.67 5.17
N LEU A 39 1.82 0.31 5.53
CA LEU A 39 3.28 0.22 5.49
C LEU A 39 3.86 0.30 6.90
N SER A 40 5.01 -0.35 7.11
CA SER A 40 5.76 -0.23 8.36
C SER A 40 6.34 1.17 8.51
N GLU A 41 6.62 1.58 9.75
CA GLU A 41 7.25 2.87 10.02
C GLU A 41 8.60 3.02 9.28
N GLU A 42 9.40 1.97 9.24
CA GLU A 42 10.66 1.94 8.48
C GLU A 42 10.44 2.23 6.99
N THR A 43 9.41 1.62 6.39
CA THR A 43 9.07 1.87 4.98
C THR A 43 8.64 3.32 4.76
N ILE A 44 7.84 3.87 5.68
CA ILE A 44 7.38 5.26 5.64
C ILE A 44 8.58 6.23 5.69
N GLU A 45 9.53 6.01 6.59
CA GLU A 45 10.74 6.84 6.68
C GLU A 45 11.61 6.75 5.42
N ASN A 46 11.79 5.54 4.89
CA ASN A 46 12.54 5.34 3.65
C ASN A 46 11.87 6.08 2.47
N LEU A 47 10.55 5.96 2.32
CA LEU A 47 9.80 6.65 1.25
C LEU A 47 9.83 8.18 1.38
N LYS A 48 9.78 8.69 2.61
CA LYS A 48 9.84 10.13 2.90
C LYS A 48 11.13 10.78 2.39
N GLY A 49 12.25 10.06 2.45
CA GLY A 49 13.58 10.57 2.07
C GLY A 49 13.91 10.50 0.58
N LEU A 50 13.07 9.88 -0.25
CA LEU A 50 13.37 9.70 -1.67
C LEU A 50 13.19 10.99 -2.48
N SER A 51 14.18 11.31 -3.30
CA SER A 51 14.08 12.34 -4.33
C SER A 51 13.20 11.86 -5.50
N LEU A 52 12.68 12.81 -6.30
CA LEU A 52 11.93 12.51 -7.52
C LEU A 52 12.68 11.57 -8.46
N LEU A 53 14.00 11.76 -8.63
CA LEU A 53 14.84 10.89 -9.47
C LEU A 53 14.86 9.45 -8.96
N GLN A 54 14.91 9.25 -7.63
CA GLN A 54 14.86 7.92 -7.04
C GLN A 54 13.46 7.29 -7.18
N LEU A 55 12.39 8.08 -7.06
CA LEU A 55 11.02 7.60 -7.32
C LEU A 55 10.85 7.14 -8.75
N MET A 56 11.32 7.92 -9.73
CA MET A 56 11.29 7.55 -11.15
C MET A 56 12.10 6.27 -11.41
N LYS A 57 13.27 6.14 -10.79
CA LYS A 57 14.08 4.92 -10.89
C LYS A 57 13.33 3.69 -10.35
N LEU A 58 12.64 3.83 -9.23
CA LEU A 58 11.83 2.74 -8.66
C LEU A 58 10.61 2.43 -9.54
N ALA A 59 9.96 3.45 -10.09
CA ALA A 59 8.81 3.32 -10.97
C ALA A 59 9.13 2.63 -12.30
N ALA A 60 10.35 2.78 -12.81
CA ALA A 60 10.86 2.10 -14.01
C ALA A 60 10.97 0.57 -13.89
N THR A 61 10.58 -0.01 -12.76
CA THR A 61 10.43 -1.45 -12.63
C THR A 61 9.28 -1.94 -13.51
N ASN A 62 9.53 -2.94 -14.36
CA ASN A 62 8.53 -3.57 -15.24
C ASN A 62 7.53 -4.47 -14.49
N GLN A 63 7.38 -4.28 -13.19
CA GLN A 63 6.48 -4.99 -12.29
C GLN A 63 5.79 -3.95 -11.40
N LEU A 64 4.54 -4.21 -11.03
CA LEU A 64 3.86 -3.40 -10.03
C LEU A 64 4.59 -3.53 -8.69
N ILE A 65 5.00 -2.40 -8.12
CA ILE A 65 5.65 -2.38 -6.81
C ILE A 65 4.64 -2.36 -5.67
N CYS A 66 3.41 -1.90 -5.94
CA CYS A 66 2.29 -1.96 -5.02
C CYS A 66 1.51 -3.26 -5.22
N ARG A 67 1.11 -3.88 -4.09
CA ARG A 67 0.29 -5.08 -4.09
C ARG A 67 -1.11 -4.76 -3.60
N LEU A 68 -2.08 -5.53 -4.08
CA LEU A 68 -3.43 -5.47 -3.56
C LEU A 68 -3.44 -5.93 -2.10
N ARG A 69 -4.02 -5.10 -1.22
CA ARG A 69 -4.11 -5.40 0.22
C ARG A 69 -5.35 -6.19 0.60
N VAL A 70 -6.26 -6.42 -0.35
CA VAL A 70 -7.45 -7.25 -0.16
C VAL A 70 -7.21 -8.62 -0.80
N ASP A 71 -7.58 -9.69 -0.09
CA ASP A 71 -7.53 -11.05 -0.60
C ASP A 71 -8.79 -11.42 -1.40
N ASP A 72 -8.81 -12.62 -2.00
CA ASP A 72 -9.92 -13.09 -2.83
C ASP A 72 -11.25 -13.10 -2.09
N THR A 73 -11.24 -13.49 -0.81
CA THR A 73 -12.46 -13.56 0.02
C THR A 73 -13.00 -12.16 0.30
N ALA A 74 -12.10 -11.22 0.59
CA ALA A 74 -12.40 -9.82 0.77
C ALA A 74 -12.99 -9.21 -0.50
N ILE A 75 -12.39 -9.45 -1.67
CA ILE A 75 -12.88 -8.94 -2.96
C ILE A 75 -14.33 -9.39 -3.18
N VAL A 76 -14.60 -10.69 -3.01
CA VAL A 76 -15.96 -11.23 -3.21
C VAL A 76 -16.95 -10.62 -2.21
N ASN A 77 -16.57 -10.48 -0.94
CA ASN A 77 -17.48 -9.97 0.08
C ASN A 77 -17.74 -8.46 -0.02
N LEU A 78 -16.71 -7.69 -0.39
CA LEU A 78 -16.80 -6.23 -0.53
C LEU A 78 -17.52 -5.80 -1.82
N THR A 79 -17.59 -6.68 -2.83
CA THR A 79 -18.25 -6.40 -4.11
C THR A 79 -19.65 -7.00 -4.25
N LYS A 80 -20.10 -7.81 -3.29
CA LYS A 80 -21.51 -8.27 -3.25
C LYS A 80 -22.46 -7.10 -3.09
N ASN A 81 -23.61 -7.13 -3.74
CA ASN A 81 -24.63 -6.10 -3.56
C ASN A 81 -25.13 -6.10 -2.10
N SER A 82 -24.79 -5.03 -1.36
CA SER A 82 -25.38 -4.74 -0.05
C SER A 82 -26.53 -3.77 -0.23
N ARG A 83 -27.59 -3.91 0.56
CA ARG A 83 -28.66 -2.89 0.65
C ARG A 83 -28.18 -1.58 1.29
N ILE A 84 -26.99 -1.59 1.91
CA ILE A 84 -26.40 -0.46 2.62
C ILE A 84 -24.94 -0.31 2.18
N GLU A 85 -24.69 0.51 1.16
CA GLU A 85 -23.36 0.75 0.59
C GLU A 85 -22.38 1.39 1.58
N ALA A 86 -22.88 2.29 2.44
CA ALA A 86 -22.07 2.94 3.46
C ALA A 86 -21.42 1.92 4.41
N LEU A 87 -22.12 0.83 4.73
CA LEU A 87 -21.60 -0.23 5.62
C LEU A 87 -20.45 -1.02 4.97
N GLN A 88 -20.42 -1.12 3.63
CA GLN A 88 -19.36 -1.82 2.91
C GLN A 88 -18.03 -1.06 2.96
N GLN A 89 -18.07 0.27 2.86
CA GLN A 89 -16.86 1.11 2.97
C GLN A 89 -16.21 0.97 4.35
N PHE A 90 -17.01 0.97 5.42
CA PHE A 90 -16.50 0.72 6.77
C PHE A 90 -15.94 -0.71 6.92
N HIS A 91 -16.60 -1.72 6.35
CA HIS A 91 -16.11 -3.09 6.39
C HIS A 91 -14.74 -3.25 5.71
N THR A 92 -14.53 -2.62 4.55
CA THR A 92 -13.22 -2.59 3.87
C THR A 92 -12.15 -1.96 4.76
N GLY A 93 -12.46 -0.80 5.34
CA GLY A 93 -11.54 -0.11 6.25
C GLY A 93 -11.15 -0.99 7.42
N ILE A 94 -12.12 -1.57 8.13
CA ILE A 94 -11.90 -2.43 9.30
C ILE A 94 -11.04 -3.64 8.94
N LEU A 95 -11.34 -4.32 7.83
CA LEU A 95 -10.59 -5.50 7.37
C LEU A 95 -9.11 -5.16 7.12
N LEU A 96 -8.85 -4.16 6.29
CA LEU A 96 -7.50 -3.72 5.93
C LEU A 96 -6.67 -3.27 7.15
N SER A 97 -7.35 -2.71 8.14
CA SER A 97 -6.76 -2.26 9.40
C SER A 97 -6.39 -3.44 10.30
N THR A 98 -7.31 -4.40 10.42
CA THR A 98 -7.13 -5.61 11.23
C THR A 98 -5.97 -6.45 10.68
N ASP A 99 -5.93 -6.65 9.37
CA ASP A 99 -4.85 -7.40 8.71
C ASP A 99 -3.48 -6.74 8.89
N LEU A 100 -3.43 -5.41 8.77
CA LEU A 100 -2.22 -4.64 9.02
C LEU A 100 -1.73 -4.80 10.46
N ILE A 101 -2.62 -4.63 11.44
CA ILE A 101 -2.28 -4.77 12.87
C ILE A 101 -1.76 -6.19 13.15
N ASN A 102 -2.42 -7.21 12.61
CA ASN A 102 -2.00 -8.60 12.75
C ASN A 102 -0.61 -8.84 12.15
N ALA A 103 -0.32 -8.28 10.97
CA ALA A 103 0.98 -8.39 10.33
C ALA A 103 2.09 -7.70 11.14
N LEU A 104 1.84 -6.47 11.63
CA LEU A 104 2.79 -5.72 12.46
C LEU A 104 3.07 -6.44 13.80
N ASN A 105 2.06 -7.06 14.40
CA ASN A 105 2.22 -7.83 15.64
C ASN A 105 3.07 -9.10 15.43
N LYS A 106 2.89 -9.81 14.32
CA LYS A 106 3.73 -10.96 13.97
C LYS A 106 5.20 -10.57 13.82
N GLN A 107 5.49 -9.43 13.19
CA GLN A 107 6.87 -8.93 13.04
C GLN A 107 7.52 -8.62 14.39
N LYS A 108 6.79 -8.03 15.35
CA LYS A 108 7.31 -7.76 16.71
C LYS A 108 7.60 -9.04 17.51
N SER A 109 6.82 -10.11 17.31
CA SER A 109 7.01 -11.38 18.01
C SER A 109 8.22 -12.19 17.53
N HIS A 110 8.75 -11.89 16.35
CA HIS A 110 9.89 -12.60 15.75
C HIS A 110 11.22 -11.83 15.84
N ASP A 111 11.24 -10.66 16.51
CA ASP A 111 12.48 -9.95 16.80
C ASP A 111 13.15 -10.52 18.07
N PRO A 112 14.30 -11.22 17.97
CA PRO A 112 14.99 -11.79 19.12
C PRO A 112 15.51 -10.72 20.11
N ARG A 113 15.42 -9.42 19.79
CA ARG A 113 15.81 -8.30 20.66
C ARG A 113 14.68 -7.81 21.58
N SER A 114 13.45 -8.33 21.42
CA SER A 114 12.25 -7.92 22.17
C SER A 114 12.14 -8.51 23.60
N HIS A 115 13.03 -9.45 23.97
CA HIS A 115 13.04 -10.14 25.26
C HIS A 115 14.29 -9.84 26.12
N LYS A 116 14.86 -8.64 26.00
CA LYS A 116 15.93 -8.18 26.90
C LYS A 116 15.58 -6.87 27.57
#